data_AF-A0A2E3RGT4-F1
#
_entry.id   AF-A0A2E3RGT4-F1
#
_cell.length_a   1.000
_cell.length_b   1.000
_cell.length_c   1.000
_cell.angle_alpha   90.00
_cell.angle_beta   90.00
_cell.angle_gamma   90.00
#
_symmetry.space_group_name_H-M   'P 1'
#
loop_
_entity.id
_entity.type
_entity.pdbx_description
1 polymer ?
#
loop_
_entity_poly.entity_id
_entity_poly.type
_entity_poly.pdbx_seq_one_letter_code
_entity_poly.pdbx_strand_id
1 'polypeptide(L)'
;DAIKSNFSKYRRGINIQNSKIRKPTGIELTSQRTGIVAVFMHKGGPQEPAKMTLYANGHINSLDSPATWSRFGNRLTLRWPTKGAPGGVWIDSCKLSPDGKTFNGVNQSGYAIHGWHVSGDIFSQKSF
;
A
#
# COMPACT_ATOMS: atom_id res chain seq x y z
N ASP A 1 -44.74 -5.75 43.09
CA ASP A 1 -44.67 -6.07 41.64
C ASP A 1 -44.35 -4.82 40.84
N ALA A 2 -43.48 -4.75 39.83
CA ALA A 2 -42.31 -5.53 39.45
C ALA A 2 -41.43 -4.61 38.56
N ILE A 3 -40.12 -4.61 38.84
CA ILE A 3 -38.96 -4.29 37.98
C ILE A 3 -38.64 -2.82 37.63
N LYS A 4 -37.56 -2.35 38.28
CA LYS A 4 -36.66 -1.23 37.94
C LYS A 4 -35.58 -1.70 36.93
N SER A 5 -35.16 -0.85 35.98
CA SER A 5 -33.80 -0.82 35.37
C SER A 5 -33.69 0.39 34.41
N ASN A 6 -33.05 1.51 34.81
CA ASN A 6 -31.71 1.97 34.37
C ASN A 6 -31.51 1.98 32.84
N PHE A 7 -31.26 3.10 32.17
CA PHE A 7 -30.02 3.88 32.29
C PHE A 7 -30.19 5.40 32.13
N SER A 8 -29.50 6.08 33.03
CA SER A 8 -29.29 7.51 33.16
C SER A 8 -28.27 8.05 32.16
N LYS A 9 -28.57 9.26 31.66
CA LYS A 9 -27.70 10.43 31.37
C LYS A 9 -26.27 10.17 30.89
N TYR A 10 -25.83 10.89 29.86
CA TYR A 10 -24.67 11.78 29.94
C TYR A 10 -24.58 12.72 28.71
N ARG A 11 -24.99 13.98 28.88
CA ARG A 11 -24.35 15.13 28.22
C ARG A 11 -23.11 15.46 29.05
N ARG A 12 -21.90 15.41 28.46
CA ARG A 12 -20.72 16.13 28.93
C ARG A 12 -19.56 16.03 27.93
N GLY A 13 -19.07 17.21 27.51
CA GLY A 13 -17.64 17.51 27.38
C GLY A 13 -16.90 16.92 26.19
N ILE A 14 -16.68 17.74 25.16
CA ILE A 14 -15.39 17.73 24.46
C ILE A 14 -14.36 18.20 25.49
N ASN A 15 -13.71 17.27 26.17
CA ASN A 15 -12.64 17.56 27.12
C ASN A 15 -11.31 17.33 26.40
N ILE A 16 -10.74 18.43 25.90
CA ILE A 16 -9.37 18.51 25.43
C ILE A 16 -8.47 18.45 26.67
N GLN A 17 -7.89 17.28 26.95
CA GLN A 17 -6.86 17.12 27.98
C GLN A 17 -5.66 16.37 27.41
N ASN A 18 -4.65 17.14 27.01
CA ASN A 18 -3.22 16.83 27.06
C ASN A 18 -2.80 15.37 26.87
N SER A 19 -2.82 14.88 25.63
CA SER A 19 -1.73 14.02 25.16
C SER A 19 -0.78 14.90 24.37
N LYS A 20 0.44 15.10 24.90
CA LYS A 20 1.58 15.79 24.26
C LYS A 20 1.44 15.77 22.74
N ILE A 21 1.18 16.94 22.13
CA ILE A 21 1.33 17.12 20.68
C ILE A 21 2.81 16.83 20.40
N ARG A 22 3.13 15.59 20.05
CA ARG A 22 4.38 15.32 19.34
C ARG A 22 4.22 16.13 18.07
N LYS A 23 5.04 17.19 17.93
CA LYS A 23 5.26 17.81 16.62
C LYS A 23 5.43 16.66 15.63
N PRO A 24 4.70 16.62 14.50
CA PRO A 24 4.94 15.58 13.51
C PRO A 24 6.43 15.66 13.17
N THR A 25 7.17 14.62 13.59
CA THR A 25 8.61 14.51 13.40
C THR A 25 8.83 14.33 11.91
N GLY A 26 8.97 15.44 11.17
CA GLY A 26 9.68 15.62 9.90
C GLY A 26 9.42 14.69 8.70
N ILE A 27 8.68 13.60 8.83
CA ILE A 27 8.66 12.48 7.88
C ILE A 27 7.24 12.22 7.35
N GLU A 28 6.19 12.62 8.07
CA GLU A 28 4.78 12.41 7.66
C GLU A 28 4.28 13.37 6.56
N LEU A 29 5.10 14.37 6.17
CA LEU A 29 4.70 15.43 5.24
C LEU A 29 5.33 15.33 3.84
N THR A 30 6.26 14.40 3.59
CA THR A 30 6.93 14.28 2.29
C THR A 30 6.19 13.35 1.32
N SER A 31 5.57 12.27 1.81
CA SER A 31 4.72 11.37 1.00
C SER A 31 3.46 12.07 0.48
N GLN A 32 2.86 12.95 1.28
CA GLN A 32 1.68 13.73 0.88
C GLN A 32 1.95 14.77 -0.23
N ARG A 33 3.21 15.13 -0.52
CA ARG A 33 3.53 16.14 -1.55
C ARG A 33 3.77 15.57 -2.95
N THR A 34 4.09 14.28 -3.07
CA THR A 34 4.36 13.64 -4.38
C THR A 34 3.34 12.57 -4.76
N GLY A 35 2.53 12.10 -3.80
CA GLY A 35 1.63 10.97 -4.02
C GLY A 35 2.37 9.66 -4.24
N ILE A 36 3.68 9.59 -4.02
CA ILE A 36 4.46 8.34 -4.11
C ILE A 36 4.35 7.61 -2.77
N VAL A 37 3.84 6.38 -2.82
CA VAL A 37 3.76 5.50 -1.64
C VAL A 37 5.08 4.77 -1.44
N ALA A 38 5.59 4.14 -2.49
CA ALA A 38 6.81 3.35 -2.39
C ALA A 38 7.55 3.27 -3.72
N VAL A 39 8.86 3.02 -3.63
CA VAL A 39 9.73 2.73 -4.76
C VAL A 39 10.40 1.40 -4.50
N PHE A 40 10.32 0.50 -5.47
CA PHE A 40 10.97 -0.82 -5.45
C PHE A 40 11.88 -0.99 -6.66
N MET A 41 12.89 -1.83 -6.56
CA MET A 41 13.39 -2.55 -7.73
C MET A 41 12.49 -3.76 -7.94
N HIS A 42 11.90 -3.88 -9.12
CA HIS A 42 11.04 -4.99 -9.54
C HIS A 42 11.76 -5.83 -10.58
N LYS A 43 11.69 -7.15 -10.45
CA LYS A 43 12.17 -8.11 -11.43
C LYS A 43 11.06 -9.10 -11.75
N GLY A 44 10.64 -9.16 -13.01
CA GLY A 44 9.70 -10.14 -13.52
C GLY A 44 10.36 -11.12 -14.48
N GLY A 45 10.42 -12.41 -14.12
CA GLY A 45 11.00 -13.45 -14.95
C GLY A 45 12.48 -13.23 -15.27
N PRO A 46 12.93 -13.45 -16.52
CA PRO A 46 14.35 -13.39 -16.90
C PRO A 46 14.87 -11.96 -17.10
N GLN A 47 14.03 -10.92 -16.94
CA GLN A 47 14.41 -9.54 -17.22
C GLN A 47 15.35 -8.98 -16.15
N GLU A 48 16.10 -7.94 -16.52
CA GLU A 48 16.87 -7.18 -15.54
C GLU A 48 15.94 -6.41 -14.59
N PRO A 49 16.32 -6.25 -13.31
CA PRO A 49 15.54 -5.46 -12.37
C PRO A 49 15.38 -4.00 -12.84
N ALA A 50 14.17 -3.47 -12.73
CA ALA A 50 13.86 -2.09 -13.05
C ALA A 50 13.24 -1.36 -11.87
N LYS A 51 13.46 -0.04 -11.80
CA LYS A 51 12.83 0.81 -10.79
C LYS A 51 11.32 0.90 -11.06
N MET A 52 10.52 0.62 -10.03
CA MET A 52 9.07 0.70 -10.03
C MET A 52 8.62 1.68 -8.95
N THR A 53 7.81 2.68 -9.33
CA THR A 53 7.24 3.67 -8.40
C THR A 53 5.75 3.41 -8.25
N LEU A 54 5.27 3.25 -7.01
CA LEU A 54 3.87 3.06 -6.69
C LEU A 54 3.28 4.37 -6.20
N TYR A 55 2.26 4.87 -6.89
CA TYR A 55 1.55 6.10 -6.50
C TYR A 55 0.28 5.78 -5.69
N ALA A 56 -0.08 6.67 -4.77
CA ALA A 56 -1.21 6.51 -3.84
C ALA A 56 -2.56 6.39 -4.56
N ASN A 57 -2.67 6.90 -5.79
CA ASN A 57 -3.85 6.75 -6.63
C ASN A 57 -3.93 5.38 -7.34
N GLY A 58 -3.05 4.43 -7.02
CA GLY A 58 -3.07 3.08 -7.57
C GLY A 58 -2.32 2.93 -8.89
N HIS A 59 -1.62 3.96 -9.37
CA HIS A 59 -0.87 3.89 -10.63
C HIS A 59 0.61 3.58 -10.43
N ILE A 60 1.24 3.01 -11.46
CA ILE A 60 2.65 2.62 -11.46
C ILE A 60 3.45 3.52 -12.42
N ASN A 61 4.60 4.01 -11.96
CA ASN A 61 5.60 4.81 -12.67
C ASN A 61 5.18 6.23 -13.10
N SER A 62 3.91 6.47 -13.41
CA SER A 62 3.31 7.81 -13.54
C SER A 62 1.93 7.87 -12.88
N LEU A 63 1.41 9.08 -12.64
CA LEU A 63 0.10 9.29 -12.00
C LEU A 63 -1.09 8.85 -12.87
N ASP A 64 -0.89 8.69 -14.18
CA ASP A 64 -1.90 8.40 -15.21
C ASP A 64 -1.63 7.09 -15.98
N SER A 65 -0.59 6.36 -15.59
CA SER A 65 -0.15 5.14 -16.27
C SER A 65 -1.27 4.10 -16.33
N PRO A 66 -1.45 3.38 -17.45
CA PRO A 66 -2.40 2.27 -17.48
C PRO A 66 -1.97 1.10 -16.57
N ALA A 67 -0.71 1.06 -16.14
CA ALA A 67 -0.24 0.08 -15.17
C ALA A 67 -0.68 0.47 -13.75
N THR A 68 -1.24 -0.48 -13.02
CA THR A 68 -1.87 -0.23 -11.71
C THR A 68 -1.41 -1.23 -10.66
N TRP A 69 -1.48 -0.83 -9.40
CA TRP A 69 -1.26 -1.71 -8.26
C TRP A 69 -2.43 -1.64 -7.27
N SER A 70 -2.59 -2.71 -6.50
CA SER A 70 -3.48 -2.74 -5.34
C SER A 70 -2.89 -3.60 -4.24
N ARG A 71 -3.32 -3.33 -3.00
CA ARG A 71 -2.87 -4.09 -1.83
C ARG A 71 -4.05 -4.45 -0.94
N PHE A 72 -4.10 -5.70 -0.51
CA PHE A 72 -5.01 -6.17 0.53
C PHE A 72 -4.22 -7.00 1.55
N GLY A 73 -4.09 -6.49 2.78
CA GLY A 73 -3.24 -7.12 3.79
C GLY A 73 -1.77 -7.19 3.33
N ASN A 74 -1.18 -8.38 3.27
CA ASN A 74 0.17 -8.59 2.72
C ASN A 74 0.15 -9.01 1.24
N ARG A 75 -1.01 -9.06 0.59
CA ARG A 75 -1.09 -9.37 -0.84
C ARG A 75 -0.96 -8.08 -1.65
N LEU A 76 0.02 -8.05 -2.54
CA LEU A 76 0.25 -7.00 -3.53
C LEU A 76 -0.12 -7.55 -4.91
N THR A 77 -0.94 -6.83 -5.66
CA THR A 77 -1.27 -7.17 -7.04
C THR A 77 -0.77 -6.06 -7.95
N LEU A 78 0.04 -6.41 -8.94
CA LEU A 78 0.53 -5.49 -9.98
C LEU A 78 -0.11 -5.87 -11.30
N ARG A 79 -0.53 -4.87 -12.08
CA ARG A 79 -1.16 -5.06 -13.38
C ARG A 79 -0.41 -4.26 -14.43
N TRP A 80 0.06 -4.94 -15.47
CA TRP A 80 0.84 -4.35 -16.55
C TRP A 80 0.15 -4.63 -17.90
N PRO A 81 -0.67 -3.69 -18.41
CA PRO A 81 -1.27 -3.84 -19.73
C PRO A 81 -0.19 -3.92 -20.82
N THR A 82 -0.21 -5.01 -21.58
CA THR A 82 0.69 -5.19 -22.73
C THR A 82 0.12 -6.24 -23.68
N LYS A 83 0.31 -6.03 -24.99
CA LYS A 83 -0.23 -6.91 -26.04
C LYS A 83 0.29 -8.35 -25.93
N GLY A 84 1.46 -8.57 -25.33
CA GLY A 84 2.07 -9.89 -25.17
C GLY A 84 1.63 -10.68 -23.93
N ALA A 85 0.78 -10.11 -23.07
CA ALA A 85 0.33 -10.79 -21.86
C ALA A 85 -0.92 -11.66 -22.13
N PRO A 86 -1.08 -12.79 -21.43
CA PRO A 86 -2.35 -13.52 -21.41
C PRO A 86 -3.50 -12.59 -20.99
N GLY A 87 -4.53 -12.47 -21.84
CA GLY A 87 -5.65 -11.53 -21.62
C GLY A 87 -5.30 -10.05 -21.76
N GLY A 88 -4.13 -9.71 -22.34
CA GLY A 88 -3.68 -8.34 -22.59
C GLY A 88 -3.12 -7.61 -21.35
N VAL A 89 -3.02 -8.27 -20.20
CA VAL A 89 -2.50 -7.68 -18.95
C VAL A 89 -1.69 -8.71 -18.16
N TRP A 90 -0.42 -8.42 -17.84
CA TRP A 90 0.31 -9.20 -16.84
C TRP A 90 -0.22 -8.89 -15.45
N ILE A 91 -0.53 -9.92 -14.67
CA ILE A 91 -1.03 -9.82 -13.31
C ILE A 91 -0.03 -10.53 -12.40
N ASP A 92 0.77 -9.74 -11.68
CA ASP A 92 1.67 -10.27 -10.66
C ASP A 92 0.89 -10.41 -9.36
N SER A 93 0.83 -11.62 -8.80
CA SER A 93 0.27 -11.88 -7.47
C SER A 93 1.40 -12.10 -6.47
N CYS A 94 1.68 -11.09 -5.66
CA CYS A 94 2.82 -11.06 -4.75
C CYS A 94 2.39 -11.04 -3.28
N LYS A 95 3.28 -11.55 -2.43
CA LYS A 95 3.22 -11.42 -0.98
C LYS A 95 4.32 -10.44 -0.54
N LEU A 96 3.93 -9.39 0.17
CA LEU A 96 4.84 -8.48 0.85
C LEU A 96 5.36 -9.14 2.13
N SER A 97 6.63 -8.90 2.44
CA SER A 97 7.22 -9.23 3.73
C SER A 97 6.52 -8.47 4.86
N PRO A 98 6.54 -8.97 6.11
CA PRO A 98 5.95 -8.27 7.25
C PRO A 98 6.48 -6.85 7.47
N ASP A 99 7.75 -6.62 7.14
CA ASP A 99 8.39 -5.31 7.21
C ASP A 99 8.14 -4.46 5.95
N GLY A 100 7.38 -4.95 4.97
CA GLY A 100 7.04 -4.24 3.73
C GLY A 100 8.21 -3.93 2.80
N LYS A 101 9.42 -4.42 3.09
CA LYS A 101 10.63 -4.09 2.33
C LYS A 101 10.85 -4.97 1.11
N THR A 102 10.24 -6.15 1.06
CA THR A 102 10.36 -7.04 -0.09
C THR A 102 9.00 -7.59 -0.47
N PHE A 103 8.88 -8.05 -1.72
CA PHE A 103 7.78 -8.88 -2.14
C PHE A 103 8.27 -9.99 -3.06
N ASN A 104 7.54 -11.10 -3.06
CA ASN A 104 7.76 -12.21 -3.97
C ASN A 104 6.44 -12.79 -4.44
N GLY A 105 6.40 -13.30 -5.66
CA GLY A 105 5.17 -13.82 -6.24
C GLY A 105 5.37 -14.50 -7.59
N VAL A 106 4.27 -14.69 -8.29
CA VAL A 106 4.24 -15.20 -9.66
C VAL A 106 3.22 -14.43 -10.48
N ASN A 107 3.41 -14.41 -11.80
CA ASN A 107 2.36 -13.99 -12.73
C ASN A 107 1.60 -15.19 -13.32
N GLN A 108 0.60 -14.93 -14.17
CA GLN A 108 -0.23 -15.99 -14.74
C GLN A 108 0.49 -16.99 -15.65
N SER A 109 1.73 -16.72 -16.07
CA SER A 109 2.56 -17.65 -16.85
C SER A 109 3.59 -18.38 -15.98
N GLY A 110 3.53 -18.23 -14.66
CA GLY A 110 4.44 -18.89 -13.73
C GLY A 110 5.81 -18.21 -13.61
N TYR A 111 6.01 -17.04 -14.21
CA TYR A 111 7.26 -16.30 -14.03
C TYR A 111 7.35 -15.78 -12.59
N ALA A 112 8.49 -16.06 -11.95
CA ALA A 112 8.79 -15.56 -10.62
C ALA A 112 8.93 -14.03 -10.64
N ILE A 113 8.34 -13.40 -9.63
CA ILE A 113 8.37 -11.96 -9.41
C ILE A 113 9.06 -11.68 -8.09
N HIS A 114 10.01 -10.75 -8.10
CA HIS A 114 10.70 -10.29 -6.90
C HIS A 114 10.75 -8.77 -6.87
N GLY A 115 10.72 -8.20 -5.68
CA GLY A 115 11.10 -6.81 -5.51
C GLY A 115 11.63 -6.48 -4.13
N TRP A 116 12.45 -5.44 -4.08
CA TRP A 116 13.06 -4.92 -2.87
C TRP A 116 12.98 -3.40 -2.84
N HIS A 117 12.70 -2.88 -1.65
CA HIS A 117 12.43 -1.48 -1.40
C HIS A 117 13.69 -0.64 -1.65
N VAL A 118 13.47 0.51 -2.26
CA VAL A 118 14.50 1.51 -2.56
C VAL A 118 14.24 2.76 -1.73
N SER A 119 13.02 3.28 -1.75
CA SER A 119 12.64 4.49 -1.01
C SER A 119 11.11 4.64 -0.88
N GLY A 120 10.67 5.67 -0.16
CA GLY A 120 9.26 5.92 0.14
C GLY A 120 8.80 5.27 1.45
N ASP A 121 7.59 5.60 1.87
CA ASP A 121 7.02 5.06 3.09
C ASP A 121 6.70 3.58 2.89
N ILE A 122 7.52 2.74 3.53
CA ILE A 122 7.21 1.34 3.74
C ILE A 122 5.80 1.29 4.31
N PHE A 123 4.91 0.50 3.69
CA PHE A 123 3.47 0.54 3.89
C PHE A 123 2.98 0.42 5.35
N SER A 124 3.23 1.46 6.12
CA SER A 124 3.09 1.59 7.55
C SER A 124 1.64 1.97 7.81
N GLN A 125 0.85 0.92 8.04
CA GLN A 125 -0.44 0.96 8.71
C GLN A 125 -1.48 1.94 8.14
N LYS A 126 -2.20 1.50 7.11
CA LYS A 126 -3.66 1.57 7.07
C LYS A 126 -4.19 0.72 5.91
N SER A 127 -5.04 -0.24 6.24
CA SER A 127 -5.96 -0.83 5.27
C SER A 127 -6.93 0.29 4.85
N PHE A 128 -7.05 0.52 3.54
CA PHE A 128 -8.17 1.28 3.00
C PHE A 128 -9.41 0.39 2.93
#